data_AF-A0A7J5WTZ4-F1
#
_entry.id   AF-A0A7J5WTZ4-F1
#
_cell.length_a   1.000
_cell.length_b   1.000
_cell.length_c   1.000
_cell.angle_alpha   90.00
_cell.angle_beta   90.00
_cell.angle_gamma   90.00
#
_symmetry.space_group_name_H-M   'P 1'
#
loop_
_entity.id
_entity.type
_entity.pdbx_description
1 polymer ?
#
loop_
_entity_poly.entity_id
_entity_poly.type
_entity_poly.pdbx_seq_one_letter_code
_entity_poly.pdbx_strand_id
1 'polypeptide(L)'
;MTENVEFPPPRTVAELRRLLDQLPGDALILVDGYEAAYSAIATAMLTEVQELSGRPSYLGRFEHPSDAARAVAGVDAAAWVITDPEPLPKLVGEPTLALVLRREERDDDD
;
A
#
# COMPACT_ATOMS: atom_id res chain seq x y z
N MET A 1 -3.39 31.56 -0.71
CA MET A 1 -2.64 30.31 -0.50
C MET A 1 -3.43 29.51 0.51
N THR A 2 -4.08 28.43 0.10
CA THR A 2 -4.61 27.45 1.04
C THR A 2 -3.42 26.78 1.70
N GLU A 3 -3.32 26.86 3.03
CA GLU A 3 -2.29 26.14 3.77
C GLU A 3 -2.47 24.64 3.53
N ASN A 4 -1.38 23.93 3.21
CA ASN A 4 -1.40 22.48 3.15
C ASN A 4 -1.56 21.96 4.58
N VAL A 5 -2.77 21.53 4.94
CA VAL A 5 -3.05 20.90 6.22
C VAL A 5 -2.72 19.43 6.10
N GLU A 6 -1.66 18.98 6.78
CA GLU A 6 -1.29 17.57 6.85
C GLU A 6 -1.99 16.90 8.04
N PHE A 7 -2.71 15.81 7.76
CA PHE A 7 -3.35 15.00 8.80
C PHE A 7 -2.44 13.83 9.20
N PRO A 8 -2.47 13.38 10.46
CA PRO A 8 -1.77 12.17 10.85
C PRO A 8 -2.30 10.98 10.04
N PRO A 9 -1.44 10.01 9.66
CA PRO A 9 -1.86 8.89 8.82
C PRO A 9 -2.90 8.04 9.56
N PRO A 10 -4.12 7.85 9.01
CA PRO A 10 -5.10 6.95 9.60
C PRO A 10 -4.56 5.52 9.51
N ARG A 11 -4.58 4.81 10.64
CA ARG A 11 -4.13 3.41 10.75
C ARG A 11 -5.29 2.44 10.75
N THR A 12 -6.52 2.94 10.92
CA THR A 12 -7.75 2.13 10.94
C THR A 12 -8.84 2.77 10.08
N VAL A 13 -9.83 1.96 9.67
CA VAL A 13 -11.03 2.45 8.96
C VAL A 13 -11.79 3.48 9.81
N ALA A 14 -11.81 3.33 11.14
CA ALA A 14 -12.48 4.27 12.03
C ALA A 14 -11.80 5.65 12.04
N GLU A 15 -10.47 5.68 12.02
CA GLU A 15 -9.71 6.92 11.91
C GLU A 15 -9.89 7.57 10.53
N LEU A 16 -9.89 6.77 9.46
CA LEU A 16 -10.16 7.26 8.11
C LEU A 16 -11.56 7.88 8.01
N ARG A 17 -12.60 7.22 8.54
CA ARG A 17 -13.97 7.76 8.56
C ARG A 17 -14.05 9.12 9.23
N ARG A 18 -13.43 9.27 10.40
CA ARG A 18 -13.41 10.56 11.12
C ARG A 18 -12.75 11.68 10.30
N LEU A 19 -11.73 11.37 9.50
CA LEU A 19 -11.14 12.35 8.59
C LEU A 19 -12.10 12.71 7.46
N LEU A 20 -12.71 11.70 6.83
CA LEU A 20 -13.66 11.92 5.74
C LEU A 20 -14.91 12.71 6.17
N ASP A 21 -15.40 12.48 7.39
CA ASP A 21 -16.56 13.20 7.96
C ASP A 21 -16.33 14.71 8.10
N GLN A 22 -15.09 15.18 8.03
CA GLN A 22 -14.72 16.60 8.13
C GLN A 22 -14.59 17.30 6.77
N LEU A 23 -14.65 16.56 5.66
CA LEU A 23 -14.40 17.09 4.32
C LEU A 23 -15.70 17.40 3.56
N PRO A 24 -15.68 18.30 2.56
CA PRO A 24 -16.79 18.48 1.64
C PRO A 24 -17.16 17.18 0.93
N GLY A 25 -18.45 16.92 0.75
CA GLY A 25 -18.94 15.66 0.15
C GLY A 25 -18.57 15.47 -1.32
N ASP A 26 -18.12 16.52 -2.01
CA ASP A 26 -17.66 16.54 -3.39
C ASP A 26 -16.12 16.62 -3.53
N ALA A 27 -15.38 16.56 -2.41
CA ALA A 27 -13.93 16.53 -2.44
C ALA A 27 -13.41 15.26 -3.14
N LEU A 28 -12.36 15.41 -3.95
CA LEU A 28 -11.70 14.28 -4.61
C LEU A 28 -10.90 13.45 -3.60
N ILE A 29 -10.95 12.13 -3.74
CA ILE A 29 -10.04 11.20 -3.06
C ILE A 29 -9.03 10.71 -4.10
N LEU A 30 -7.77 11.08 -3.91
CA LEU A 30 -6.66 10.73 -4.79
C LEU A 30 -5.60 9.94 -4.02
N VAL A 31 -4.86 9.10 -4.73
CA VAL A 31 -3.68 8.40 -4.21
C VAL A 31 -2.41 9.00 -4.78
N ASP A 32 -1.37 9.07 -3.96
CA ASP A 32 -0.01 9.47 -4.35
C ASP A 32 0.88 8.22 -4.43
N GLY A 33 1.91 8.22 -5.29
CA GLY A 33 2.81 7.10 -5.46
C GLY A 33 4.25 7.55 -5.65
N TYR A 34 5.23 6.75 -5.25
CA TYR A 34 6.66 7.10 -5.35
C TYR A 34 7.10 7.54 -6.76
N GLU A 35 6.39 7.08 -7.80
CA GLU A 35 6.62 7.45 -9.21
C GLU A 35 5.40 8.12 -9.87
N ALA A 36 4.35 8.44 -9.10
CA ALA A 36 3.12 9.02 -9.63
C ALA A 36 2.88 10.42 -9.02
N ALA A 37 2.29 11.34 -9.79
CA ALA A 37 1.57 12.45 -9.19
C ALA A 37 0.28 11.93 -8.52
N TYR A 38 -0.67 12.80 -8.18
CA TYR A 38 -1.97 12.35 -7.70
C TYR A 38 -2.75 11.60 -8.80
N SER A 39 -3.26 10.40 -8.48
CA SER A 39 -4.10 9.58 -9.36
C SER A 39 -5.45 9.27 -8.71
N ALA A 40 -6.48 9.04 -9.53
CA ALA A 40 -7.77 8.56 -9.06
C ALA A 40 -7.66 7.11 -8.52
N ILE A 41 -8.66 6.67 -7.77
CA ILE A 41 -8.77 5.27 -7.35
C ILE A 41 -9.49 4.50 -8.45
N ALA A 42 -8.81 3.51 -9.05
CA ALA A 42 -9.44 2.59 -9.99
C ALA A 42 -10.25 1.50 -9.28
N THR A 43 -9.74 0.95 -8.17
CA THR A 43 -10.46 -0.06 -7.39
C THR A 43 -10.24 0.09 -5.88
N ALA A 44 -11.27 -0.28 -5.12
CA ALA A 44 -11.22 -0.43 -3.67
C ALA A 44 -11.59 -1.88 -3.31
N MET A 45 -10.64 -2.61 -2.71
CA MET A 45 -10.81 -4.03 -2.38
C MET A 45 -10.60 -4.27 -0.89
N LEU A 46 -11.46 -5.09 -0.31
CA LEU A 46 -11.27 -5.64 1.04
C LEU A 46 -10.56 -7.00 0.92
N THR A 47 -9.39 -7.14 1.51
CA THR A 47 -8.60 -8.38 1.44
C THR A 47 -7.77 -8.59 2.70
N GLU A 48 -7.32 -9.81 2.94
CA GLU A 48 -6.31 -10.09 3.96
C GLU A 48 -4.92 -9.73 3.45
N VAL A 49 -4.10 -9.19 4.35
CA VAL A 49 -2.70 -8.86 4.10
C VAL A 49 -1.83 -9.38 5.23
N GLN A 50 -0.59 -9.74 4.89
CA GLN A 50 0.42 -10.20 5.82
C GLN A 50 1.53 -9.15 5.93
N GLU A 51 1.87 -8.75 7.16
CA GLU A 51 3.03 -7.88 7.39
C GLU A 51 4.34 -8.69 7.30
N LEU A 52 5.34 -8.09 6.66
CA LEU A 52 6.69 -8.60 6.47
C LEU A 52 7.72 -7.62 7.04
N SER A 53 8.73 -8.16 7.71
CA SER A 53 9.94 -7.44 8.12
C SER A 53 11.15 -7.90 7.30
N GLY A 54 12.24 -7.11 7.30
CA GLY A 54 13.46 -7.47 6.57
C GLY A 54 13.31 -7.37 5.06
N ARG A 55 12.60 -6.36 4.56
CA ARG A 55 12.46 -6.06 3.13
C ARG A 55 12.82 -4.60 2.84
N PRO A 56 13.22 -4.26 1.61
CA PRO A 56 13.45 -2.88 1.21
C PRO A 56 12.21 -2.01 1.44
N SER A 57 12.42 -0.80 1.98
CA SER A 57 11.32 0.09 2.38
C SER A 57 10.41 0.53 1.24
N TYR A 58 10.95 0.63 0.01
CA TYR A 58 10.20 1.03 -1.19
C TYR A 58 9.14 0.00 -1.62
N LEU A 59 9.22 -1.24 -1.13
CA LEU A 59 8.22 -2.29 -1.43
C LEU A 59 7.02 -2.30 -0.46
N GLY A 60 7.02 -1.41 0.54
CA GLY A 60 6.02 -1.42 1.61
C GLY A 60 6.20 -2.60 2.58
N ARG A 61 5.31 -2.68 3.57
CA ARG A 61 5.38 -3.68 4.65
C ARG A 61 4.41 -4.84 4.50
N PHE A 62 3.40 -4.71 3.66
CA PHE A 62 2.32 -5.68 3.54
C PHE A 62 2.33 -6.33 2.15
N GLU A 63 1.90 -7.58 2.07
CA GLU A 63 1.59 -8.30 0.84
C GLU A 63 0.35 -9.18 1.00
N HIS A 64 -0.15 -9.71 -0.12
CA HIS A 64 -1.12 -10.79 -0.07
C HIS A 64 -0.49 -12.02 0.62
N PRO A 65 -1.22 -12.78 1.47
CA PRO A 65 -0.64 -13.88 2.24
C PRO A 65 0.08 -14.94 1.40
N SER A 66 -0.40 -15.23 0.19
CA SER A 66 0.28 -16.18 -0.72
C SER A 66 1.65 -15.68 -1.18
N ASP A 67 1.76 -14.38 -1.44
CA ASP A 67 2.98 -13.77 -1.96
C ASP A 67 3.99 -13.60 -0.83
N ALA A 68 3.51 -13.23 0.36
CA ALA A 68 4.31 -13.25 1.59
C ALA A 68 4.89 -14.64 1.88
N ALA A 69 4.11 -15.71 1.72
CA ALA A 69 4.60 -17.08 1.90
C ALA A 69 5.69 -17.45 0.89
N ARG A 70 5.55 -17.04 -0.37
CA ARG A 70 6.56 -17.25 -1.42
C ARG A 70 7.84 -16.45 -1.16
N ALA A 71 7.71 -15.21 -0.71
CA ALA A 71 8.83 -14.33 -0.38
C ALA A 71 9.67 -14.91 0.77
N VAL A 72 9.02 -15.38 1.85
CA VAL A 72 9.68 -16.02 2.99
C VAL A 72 10.34 -17.36 2.60
N ALA A 73 9.75 -18.08 1.64
CA ALA A 73 10.32 -19.31 1.08
C ALA A 73 11.47 -19.07 0.09
N GLY A 74 11.77 -17.81 -0.25
CA GLY A 74 12.81 -17.46 -1.24
C GLY A 74 12.45 -17.83 -2.67
N VAL A 75 11.18 -18.13 -2.96
CA VAL A 75 10.72 -18.52 -4.31
C VAL A 75 10.83 -17.34 -5.29
N ASP A 76 10.64 -16.12 -4.79
CA ASP A 76 10.72 -14.88 -5.58
C ASP A 76 12.05 -14.12 -5.41
N ALA A 77 13.07 -14.75 -4.78
CA ALA A 77 14.36 -14.12 -4.50
C ALA A 77 15.13 -13.66 -5.77
N ALA A 78 14.74 -14.15 -6.96
CA ALA A 78 15.30 -13.74 -8.25
C ALA A 78 14.53 -12.61 -8.95
N ALA A 79 13.25 -12.36 -8.59
CA ALA A 79 12.49 -11.21 -9.08
C ALA A 79 12.89 -9.91 -8.37
N TRP A 80 13.52 -10.06 -7.21
CA TRP A 80 14.14 -9.02 -6.45
C TRP A 80 15.59 -9.04 -6.94
N VAL A 81 16.08 -7.97 -7.57
CA VAL A 81 17.49 -7.89 -7.99
C VAL A 81 18.33 -7.78 -6.71
N ILE A 82 18.52 -8.91 -6.04
CA ILE A 82 19.33 -9.06 -4.84
C ILE A 82 20.76 -9.20 -5.35
N THR A 83 21.42 -8.07 -5.58
CA THR A 83 22.84 -8.03 -5.95
C THR A 83 23.77 -8.55 -4.85
N ASP A 84 23.25 -8.82 -3.65
CA ASP A 84 23.98 -9.35 -2.50
C ASP A 84 22.96 -10.06 -1.58
N PRO A 85 23.19 -11.28 -1.04
CA PRO A 85 22.16 -12.06 -0.36
C PRO A 85 21.72 -11.41 0.95
N GLU A 86 20.80 -10.45 0.86
CA GLU A 86 20.07 -9.94 2.02
C GLU A 86 19.26 -11.08 2.64
N PRO A 87 19.11 -11.09 3.98
CA PRO A 87 18.29 -12.10 4.64
C PRO A 87 16.85 -12.05 4.11
N LEU A 88 16.26 -13.22 3.89
CA LEU A 88 14.86 -13.34 3.48
C LEU A 88 13.94 -12.61 4.46
N PRO A 89 12.82 -12.05 3.98
CA PRO A 89 11.85 -11.39 4.84
C PRO A 89 11.24 -12.37 5.85
N LYS A 90 10.64 -11.84 6.92
CA LYS A 90 9.98 -12.63 7.96
C LYS A 90 8.56 -12.16 8.20
N LEU A 91 7.66 -13.10 8.46
CA LEU A 91 6.28 -12.82 8.88
C LEU A 91 6.26 -12.04 10.19
N VAL A 92 5.40 -11.04 10.26
CA VAL A 92 5.11 -10.27 11.47
C VAL A 92 3.64 -10.46 11.83
N GLY A 93 3.39 -11.12 12.96
CA GLY A 93 2.03 -11.39 13.44
C GLY A 93 1.19 -12.25 12.48
N GLU A 94 -0.12 -12.25 12.73
CA GLU A 94 -1.12 -12.93 11.91
C GLU A 94 -1.61 -12.01 10.77
N PRO A 95 -2.13 -12.58 9.66
CA PRO A 95 -2.82 -11.82 8.63
C PRO A 95 -3.91 -10.92 9.21
N THR A 96 -4.10 -9.75 8.61
CA THR A 96 -5.11 -8.77 9.02
C THR A 96 -5.89 -8.25 7.83
N LEU A 97 -7.13 -7.82 8.07
CA LEU A 97 -8.01 -7.28 7.05
C LEU A 97 -7.61 -5.84 6.68
N ALA A 98 -7.50 -5.56 5.39
CA ALA A 98 -7.16 -4.24 4.87
C ALA A 98 -8.10 -3.80 3.75
N LEU A 99 -8.34 -2.49 3.70
CA LEU A 99 -8.87 -1.81 2.51
C LEU A 99 -7.68 -1.41 1.64
N VAL A 100 -7.56 -2.01 0.46
CA VAL A 100 -6.52 -1.71 -0.53
C VAL A 100 -7.12 -0.88 -1.65
N LEU A 101 -6.48 0.25 -1.95
CA LEU A 101 -6.87 1.16 -3.02
C LEU A 101 -5.84 1.04 -4.15
N ARG A 102 -6.29 0.63 -5.34
CA ARG A 102 -5.44 0.62 -6.54
C ARG A 102 -5.55 1.95 -7.24
N ARG A 103 -4.41 2.58 -7.53
CA ARG A 103 -4.34 3.77 -8.37
C ARG A 103 -4.87 3.49 -9.78
N GLU A 104 -5.48 4.48 -10.40
CA GLU A 104 -5.74 4.45 -11.84
C GLU A 104 -4.43 4.52 -12.61
N GLU A 105 -4.32 3.69 -13.63
CA GLU A 105 -3.27 3.72 -14.64
C GLU A 105 -3.94 4.15 -15.94
N ARG A 106 -3.44 5.23 -16.53
CA ARG A 106 -3.84 5.69 -17.85
C ARG A 106 -2.69 5.38 -18.78
N ASP A 107 -2.93 4.48 -19.70
CA ASP A 107 -2.11 4.40 -20.90
C ASP A 107 -2.67 5.46 -21.84
N ASP A 108 -1.86 6.46 -22.22
CA ASP A 108 -2.27 7.52 -23.16
C ASP A 108 -2.46 7.00 -24.62
N ASP A 109 -2.62 5.68 -24.80
CA ASP A 109 -2.63 4.97 -26.09
C ASP A 109 -4.05 4.61 -26.61
N ASP A 110 -5.12 5.17 -26.04
CA ASP A 110 -6.50 5.06 -26.57
C ASP A 110 -7.05 6.40 -27.14
#